data_AF-A0A660QXD0-F1
#
_entry.id   AF-A0A660QXD0-F1
#
_cell.length_a   1.000
_cell.length_b   1.000
_cell.length_c   1.000
_cell.angle_alpha   90.00
_cell.angle_beta   90.00
_cell.angle_gamma   90.00
#
_symmetry.space_group_name_H-M   'P 1'
#
loop_
_entity.id
_entity.type
_entity.pdbx_description
1 polymer ?
#
loop_
_entity_poly.entity_id
_entity_poly.type
_entity_poly.pdbx_seq_one_letter_code
_entity_poly.pdbx_strand_id
1 'polypeptide(L)'
;MKVIVGFLFTSVWVSMLVGCASDMTYVPKIPPRAQAKLLNYFEQPGNKVFIIAIDPGGNYAFGYDYGKPTLAEAAKVAVKRCNASRESSGVVARPYIYALNNTVVYEERIRKAHEDSAAEELKAQKEELEKEDAAVNSEAVKEQVLN
;
A
#
# COMPACT_ATOMS: atom_id res chain seq x y z
N MET A 1 40.25 -46.05 -31.92
CA MET A 1 39.82 -44.65 -31.76
C MET A 1 38.51 -44.69 -30.98
N LYS A 2 38.26 -44.02 -29.86
CA LYS A 2 38.76 -42.73 -29.36
C LYS A 2 38.32 -42.60 -27.87
N VAL A 3 39.24 -42.17 -27.01
CA VAL A 3 39.14 -41.24 -25.84
C VAL A 3 37.95 -41.36 -24.87
N ILE A 4 38.14 -41.70 -23.58
CA ILE A 4 38.71 -40.92 -22.44
C ILE A 4 37.68 -40.00 -21.74
N VAL A 5 37.36 -40.36 -20.48
CA VAL A 5 37.35 -39.59 -19.21
C VAL A 5 36.66 -38.22 -19.11
N GLY A 6 35.95 -38.02 -17.98
CA GLY A 6 35.80 -36.71 -17.30
C GLY A 6 34.42 -36.57 -16.66
N PHE A 7 34.16 -37.08 -15.44
CA PHE A 7 34.39 -36.42 -14.14
C PHE A 7 33.87 -34.98 -14.02
N LEU A 8 32.83 -34.83 -13.19
CA LEU A 8 32.37 -33.69 -12.37
C LEU A 8 32.22 -32.32 -13.04
N PHE A 9 31.07 -31.67 -12.84
CA PHE A 9 30.97 -30.44 -12.04
C PHE A 9 29.51 -30.00 -11.89
N THR A 10 29.13 -29.88 -10.63
CA THR A 10 27.93 -29.23 -10.09
C THR A 10 27.70 -27.83 -10.67
N SER A 11 26.46 -27.51 -11.05
CA SER A 11 25.89 -26.20 -10.73
C SER A 11 24.37 -26.31 -10.69
N VAL A 12 23.85 -26.39 -9.47
CA VAL A 12 22.47 -26.05 -9.18
C VAL A 12 22.34 -24.56 -9.51
N TRP A 13 21.74 -24.24 -10.65
CA TRP A 13 21.31 -22.87 -10.93
C TRP A 13 20.05 -22.61 -10.12
N VAL A 14 20.24 -22.31 -8.82
CA VAL A 14 19.26 -21.54 -8.07
C VAL A 14 19.33 -20.12 -8.64
N SER A 15 18.54 -19.89 -9.68
CA SER A 15 18.23 -18.53 -10.11
C SER A 15 17.36 -17.91 -9.03
N MET A 16 18.00 -17.35 -7.99
CA MET A 16 17.35 -16.38 -7.13
C MET A 16 16.86 -15.25 -8.03
N LEU A 17 15.58 -15.32 -8.41
CA LEU A 17 14.81 -14.15 -8.77
C LEU A 17 14.69 -13.31 -7.49
N VAL A 18 15.77 -12.60 -7.15
CA VAL A 18 15.66 -11.35 -6.42
C VAL A 18 15.00 -10.39 -7.39
N GLY A 19 13.69 -10.56 -7.55
CA GLY A 19 12.84 -9.51 -8.07
C GLY A 19 13.00 -8.38 -7.07
N CYS A 20 13.80 -7.37 -7.44
CA CYS A 20 13.66 -6.05 -6.87
C CYS A 20 12.24 -5.60 -7.19
N ALA A 21 11.29 -5.98 -6.34
CA ALA A 21 10.06 -5.25 -6.13
C ALA A 21 10.52 -3.84 -5.78
N SER A 22 10.64 -3.01 -6.79
CA SER A 22 10.82 -1.60 -6.59
C SER A 22 9.54 -1.17 -5.90
N ASP A 23 9.61 -0.88 -4.60
CA ASP A 23 8.53 -0.33 -3.77
C ASP A 23 8.12 1.06 -4.28
N MET A 24 7.68 1.13 -5.54
CA MET A 24 7.00 2.29 -6.07
C MET A 24 5.57 2.19 -5.60
N THR A 25 5.33 2.65 -4.38
CA THR A 25 3.95 2.78 -3.89
C THR A 25 3.20 3.68 -4.85
N TYR A 26 2.26 3.10 -5.60
CA TYR A 26 1.48 3.85 -6.57
C TYR A 26 0.60 4.85 -5.82
N VAL A 27 0.90 6.13 -5.96
CA VAL A 27 0.04 7.23 -5.52
C VAL A 27 -0.82 7.63 -6.71
N PRO A 28 -2.14 7.34 -6.70
CA PRO A 28 -3.06 7.86 -7.71
C PRO A 28 -2.95 9.38 -7.80
N LYS A 29 -2.50 9.87 -8.96
CA LYS A 29 -2.52 11.31 -9.25
C LYS A 29 -3.97 11.77 -9.35
N ILE A 30 -4.27 12.93 -8.75
CA ILE A 30 -5.60 13.50 -8.84
C ILE A 30 -5.90 13.86 -10.31
N PRO A 31 -7.08 13.51 -10.84
CA PRO A 31 -7.46 13.88 -12.20
C PRO A 31 -7.55 15.41 -12.36
N PRO A 32 -7.20 16.00 -13.53
CA PRO A 32 -7.11 17.46 -13.68
C PRO A 32 -8.39 18.23 -13.29
N ARG A 33 -9.55 17.65 -13.58
CA ARG A 33 -10.85 18.23 -13.19
C ARG A 33 -11.09 18.21 -11.68
N ALA A 34 -10.61 17.19 -10.96
CA ALA A 34 -10.64 17.17 -9.50
C ALA A 34 -9.63 18.17 -8.91
N GLN A 35 -8.51 18.41 -9.59
CA GLN A 35 -7.49 19.38 -9.18
C GLN A 35 -8.05 20.81 -9.12
N ALA A 36 -8.83 21.24 -10.10
CA ALA A 36 -9.50 22.54 -10.06
C ALA A 36 -10.44 22.69 -8.84
N LYS A 37 -11.14 21.61 -8.48
CA LYS A 37 -12.01 21.60 -7.29
C LYS A 37 -11.22 21.58 -5.98
N LEU A 38 -10.05 20.95 -5.98
CA LEU A 38 -9.13 20.98 -4.86
C LEU A 38 -8.57 22.39 -4.60
N LEU A 39 -8.27 23.16 -5.65
CA LEU A 39 -7.87 24.57 -5.52
C LEU A 39 -8.99 25.40 -4.87
N ASN A 40 -10.22 25.30 -5.38
CA ASN A 40 -11.37 25.97 -4.78
C ASN A 40 -11.59 25.57 -3.32
N TYR A 41 -11.31 24.30 -2.97
CA TYR A 41 -11.37 23.80 -1.60
C TYR A 41 -10.36 24.50 -0.69
N PHE A 42 -9.12 24.73 -1.14
CA PHE A 42 -8.10 25.38 -0.32
C PHE A 42 -8.44 26.84 0.02
N GLU A 43 -9.19 27.51 -0.84
CA GLU A 43 -9.69 28.87 -0.62
C GLU A 43 -10.81 28.94 0.44
N GLN A 44 -11.42 27.81 0.80
CA GLN A 44 -12.54 27.82 1.75
C GLN A 44 -12.07 28.00 3.20
N PRO A 45 -12.83 28.75 4.03
CA PRO A 45 -12.46 29.01 5.42
C PRO A 45 -12.84 27.85 6.36
N GLY A 46 -12.25 27.89 7.56
CA GLY A 46 -12.58 26.99 8.67
C GLY A 46 -12.11 25.55 8.46
N ASN A 47 -12.70 24.63 9.23
CA ASN A 47 -12.43 23.20 9.11
C ASN A 47 -12.97 22.67 7.80
N LYS A 48 -12.11 22.02 7.02
CA LYS A 48 -12.48 21.50 5.71
C LYS A 48 -11.85 20.14 5.43
N VAL A 49 -12.58 19.31 4.70
CA VAL A 49 -12.17 17.95 4.34
C VAL A 49 -12.48 17.69 2.86
N PHE A 50 -11.50 17.16 2.13
CA PHE A 50 -11.66 16.73 0.73
C PHE A 50 -11.54 15.21 0.64
N ILE A 51 -12.54 14.57 0.05
CA ILE A 51 -12.63 13.12 -0.13
C ILE A 51 -12.72 12.83 -1.62
N ILE A 52 -12.00 11.79 -2.05
CA ILE A 52 -12.00 11.34 -3.44
C ILE A 52 -12.02 9.81 -3.50
N ALA A 53 -12.61 9.29 -4.56
CA ALA A 53 -12.52 7.90 -4.99
C ALA A 53 -12.03 7.90 -6.44
N ILE A 54 -11.04 7.06 -6.75
CA ILE A 54 -10.46 6.94 -8.10
C ILE A 54 -10.42 5.45 -8.44
N ASP A 55 -11.09 5.06 -9.52
CA ASP A 55 -11.05 3.71 -10.08
C ASP A 55 -9.73 3.46 -10.80
N PRO A 56 -9.29 2.19 -10.95
CA PRO A 56 -8.11 1.84 -11.74
C PRO A 56 -8.17 2.35 -13.20
N GLY A 57 -9.38 2.45 -13.77
CA GLY A 57 -9.61 3.00 -15.11
C GLY A 57 -9.59 4.53 -15.21
N GLY A 58 -9.33 5.24 -14.10
CA GLY A 58 -9.22 6.71 -14.06
C GLY A 58 -10.55 7.46 -13.86
N ASN A 59 -11.68 6.75 -13.80
CA ASN A 59 -12.94 7.35 -13.36
C ASN A 59 -12.83 7.78 -11.89
N TYR A 60 -13.46 8.90 -11.54
CA TYR A 60 -13.33 9.44 -10.20
C TYR A 60 -14.60 10.15 -9.75
N ALA A 61 -14.77 10.22 -8.44
CA ALA A 61 -15.81 10.96 -7.77
C ALA A 61 -15.21 11.65 -6.53
N PHE A 62 -15.74 12.81 -6.17
CA PHE A 62 -15.22 13.57 -5.04
C PHE A 62 -16.36 14.22 -4.24
N GLY A 63 -16.03 14.59 -3.02
CA GLY A 63 -16.89 15.41 -2.17
C GLY A 63 -16.03 16.18 -1.20
N TYR A 64 -16.36 17.46 -0.98
CA TYR A 64 -15.73 18.25 0.06
C TYR A 64 -16.78 19.05 0.81
N ASP A 65 -16.45 19.41 2.04
CA ASP A 65 -17.22 20.34 2.86
C ASP A 65 -16.28 21.18 3.71
N TYR A 66 -16.77 22.33 4.16
CA TYR A 66 -15.99 23.34 4.86
C TYR A 66 -16.86 24.15 5.84
N GLY A 67 -16.22 24.94 6.70
CA GLY A 67 -16.90 25.85 7.63
C GLY A 67 -17.65 25.16 8.78
N LYS A 68 -17.37 23.89 9.06
CA LYS A 68 -17.99 23.16 10.18
C LYS A 68 -17.25 23.42 11.51
N PRO A 69 -17.95 23.35 12.66
CA PRO A 69 -17.35 23.40 13.99
C PRO A 69 -16.17 22.43 14.18
N THR A 70 -16.22 21.24 13.56
CA THR A 70 -15.15 20.24 13.65
C THR A 70 -14.81 19.61 12.31
N LEU A 71 -13.59 19.07 12.19
CA LEU A 71 -13.19 18.25 11.05
C LEU A 71 -14.07 17.00 10.89
N ALA A 72 -14.54 16.41 11.99
CA ALA A 72 -15.39 15.22 11.95
C ALA A 72 -16.75 15.52 11.28
N GLU A 73 -17.33 16.69 11.54
CA GLU A 73 -18.58 17.10 10.89
C GLU A 73 -18.38 17.42 9.41
N ALA A 74 -17.30 18.12 9.05
CA ALA A 74 -16.94 18.36 7.66
C ALA A 74 -16.70 17.03 6.91
N ALA A 75 -16.02 16.07 7.54
CA ALA A 75 -15.79 14.74 6.98
C ALA A 75 -17.09 13.99 6.71
N LYS A 76 -18.04 13.98 7.65
CA LYS A 76 -19.35 13.31 7.47
C LYS A 76 -20.08 13.83 6.23
N VAL A 77 -20.12 15.15 6.04
CA VAL A 77 -20.78 15.76 4.87
C VAL A 77 -19.99 15.50 3.59
N ALA A 78 -18.66 15.61 3.63
CA ALA A 78 -17.79 15.30 2.49
C ALA A 78 -17.95 13.84 2.03
N VAL A 79 -18.03 12.87 2.96
CA VAL A 79 -18.27 11.46 2.66
C VAL A 79 -19.62 11.29 1.97
N LYS A 80 -20.67 11.89 2.52
CA LYS A 80 -22.03 11.80 1.94
C LYS A 80 -22.06 12.35 0.51
N ARG A 81 -21.43 13.50 0.26
CA ARG A 81 -21.31 14.09 -1.09
C ARG A 81 -20.51 13.21 -2.03
N CYS A 82 -19.38 12.66 -1.56
CA CYS A 82 -18.56 11.77 -2.37
C CYS A 82 -19.31 10.48 -2.72
N ASN A 83 -20.05 9.88 -1.79
CA ASN A 83 -20.84 8.68 -2.05
C ASN A 83 -21.96 8.94 -3.05
N ALA A 84 -22.69 10.04 -2.90
CA ALA A 84 -23.71 10.43 -3.89
C ALA A 84 -23.09 10.64 -5.28
N SER A 85 -21.91 11.28 -5.36
CA SER A 85 -21.18 11.45 -6.63
C SER A 85 -20.68 10.12 -7.21
N ARG A 86 -20.29 9.16 -6.36
CA ARG A 86 -19.84 7.83 -6.78
C ARG A 86 -20.98 7.04 -7.38
N GLU A 87 -22.11 7.00 -6.67
CA GLU A 87 -23.32 6.29 -7.11
C GLU A 87 -23.84 6.85 -8.43
N SER A 88 -23.86 8.18 -8.60
CA SER A 88 -24.32 8.82 -9.85
C SER A 88 -23.36 8.62 -11.03
N SER A 89 -22.07 8.41 -10.76
CA SER A 89 -21.03 8.31 -11.80
C SER A 89 -20.55 6.86 -12.04
N GLY A 90 -21.12 5.88 -11.33
CA GLY A 90 -20.72 4.47 -11.43
C GLY A 90 -19.31 4.16 -10.90
N VAL A 91 -18.76 5.00 -10.01
CA VAL A 91 -17.41 4.83 -9.46
C VAL A 91 -17.43 3.84 -8.31
N VAL A 92 -16.73 2.72 -8.48
CA VAL A 92 -16.75 1.60 -7.52
C VAL A 92 -15.69 1.71 -6.44
N ALA A 93 -14.60 2.43 -6.70
CA ALA A 93 -13.48 2.63 -5.77
C ALA A 93 -13.93 3.19 -4.43
N ARG A 94 -13.29 2.75 -3.35
CA ARG A 94 -13.58 3.21 -2.00
C ARG A 94 -13.15 4.68 -1.82
N PRO A 95 -13.98 5.55 -1.22
CA PRO A 95 -13.59 6.92 -0.91
C PRO A 95 -12.48 6.95 0.14
N TYR A 96 -11.57 7.89 0.01
CA TYR A 96 -10.53 8.17 0.99
C TYR A 96 -10.31 9.67 1.14
N ILE A 97 -9.78 10.07 2.30
CA ILE A 97 -9.51 11.48 2.58
C ILE A 97 -8.23 11.89 1.86
N TYR A 98 -8.38 12.80 0.90
CA TYR A 98 -7.27 13.33 0.12
C TYR A 98 -6.58 14.50 0.84
N ALA A 99 -7.38 15.44 1.35
CA ALA A 99 -6.90 16.63 2.04
C ALA A 99 -7.70 16.92 3.32
N LEU A 100 -7.00 17.50 4.29
CA LEU A 100 -7.55 18.01 5.55
C LEU A 100 -7.05 19.43 5.74
N ASN A 101 -7.96 20.39 5.94
CA ASN A 101 -7.63 21.81 5.96
C ASN A 101 -6.76 22.20 4.76
N ASN A 102 -5.58 22.78 5.00
CA ASN A 102 -4.69 23.27 3.96
C ASN A 102 -3.61 22.24 3.56
N THR A 103 -3.79 20.97 3.90
CA THR A 103 -2.76 19.93 3.72
C THR A 103 -3.31 18.75 2.94
N VAL A 104 -2.57 18.32 1.90
CA VAL A 104 -2.77 17.02 1.25
C VAL A 104 -2.18 15.95 2.15
N VAL A 105 -2.97 14.94 2.50
CA VAL A 105 -2.62 13.92 3.51
C VAL A 105 -2.67 12.51 2.95
N TYR A 106 -2.97 12.36 1.66
CA TYR A 106 -3.09 11.05 1.03
C TYR A 106 -1.74 10.39 0.78
N GLU A 107 -0.79 11.14 0.22
CA GLU A 107 0.57 10.65 -0.02
C GLU A 107 1.24 10.17 1.26
N GLU A 108 1.14 10.96 2.33
CA GLU A 108 1.66 10.60 3.64
C GLU A 108 0.99 9.33 4.20
N ARG A 109 -0.32 9.17 3.98
CA ARG A 109 -1.07 7.98 4.42
C ARG A 109 -0.71 6.73 3.63
N ILE A 110 -0.55 6.84 2.31
CA ILE A 110 -0.10 5.73 1.49
C ILE A 110 1.29 5.27 1.92
N ARG A 111 2.21 6.23 2.11
CA ARG A 111 3.58 5.91 2.54
C ARG A 111 3.60 5.23 3.90
N LYS A 112 2.88 5.76 4.89
CA LYS A 112 2.75 5.13 6.21
C LYS A 112 2.15 3.72 6.14
N ALA A 113 1.08 3.54 5.37
CA ALA A 113 0.45 2.23 5.24
C ALA A 113 1.42 1.17 4.65
N HIS A 114 2.32 1.60 3.77
CA HIS A 114 3.35 0.74 3.20
C HIS A 114 4.48 0.42 4.20
N GLU A 115 4.92 1.42 4.97
CA GLU A 115 5.91 1.24 6.04
C GLU A 115 5.39 0.25 7.09
N ASP A 116 4.11 0.37 7.48
CA ASP A 116 3.45 -0.52 8.43
C ASP A 116 3.32 -1.96 7.88
N SER A 117 2.97 -2.13 6.59
CA SER A 117 2.85 -3.47 5.99
C SER A 117 4.20 -4.17 5.84
N ALA A 118 5.24 -3.43 5.43
CA ALA A 118 6.59 -3.98 5.32
C ALA A 118 7.14 -4.40 6.69
N ALA A 119 6.79 -3.67 7.75
CA ALA A 119 7.17 -4.04 9.12
C ALA A 119 6.50 -5.33 9.59
N GLU A 120 5.22 -5.54 9.28
CA GLU A 120 4.49 -6.78 9.60
C GLU A 120 5.02 -7.98 8.80
N GLU A 121 5.29 -7.81 7.50
CA GLU A 121 5.87 -8.87 6.66
C GLU A 121 7.27 -9.28 7.14
N LEU A 122 8.11 -8.32 7.53
CA LEU A 122 9.44 -8.60 8.10
C LEU A 122 9.34 -9.36 9.43
N LYS A 123 8.31 -9.06 10.23
CA LYS A 123 8.07 -9.73 11.52
C LYS A 123 7.61 -11.17 11.31
N ALA A 124 6.72 -11.39 10.35
CA ALA A 124 6.29 -12.73 9.95
C ALA A 124 7.47 -13.57 9.41
N GLN A 125 8.33 -12.99 8.57
CA GLN A 125 9.53 -13.66 8.07
C GLN A 125 10.52 -14.01 9.19
N LYS A 126 10.70 -13.13 10.18
CA LYS A 126 11.54 -13.42 11.35
C LYS A 126 10.99 -14.55 12.21
N GLU A 127 9.69 -14.57 12.47
CA GLU A 127 9.05 -15.64 13.24
C GLU A 127 9.11 -17.00 12.50
N GLU A 128 9.12 -16.98 11.16
CA GLU A 128 9.27 -18.19 10.34
C GLU A 128 10.73 -18.70 10.36
N LEU A 129 11.72 -17.81 10.21
CA LEU A 129 13.14 -18.15 10.36
C LEU A 129 13.48 -18.68 11.76
N GLU A 130 12.94 -18.07 12.83
CA GLU A 130 13.17 -18.54 14.19
C GLU A 130 12.57 -19.93 14.44
N LYS A 131 11.46 -20.28 13.76
CA LYS A 131 10.87 -21.63 13.81
C LYS A 131 11.69 -22.64 13.02
N GLU A 132 12.23 -22.26 11.87
CA GLU A 132 13.12 -23.11 11.08
C GLU A 132 14.44 -23.38 11.82
N ASP A 133 15.07 -22.37 12.40
CA ASP A 133 16.29 -22.52 13.20
C ASP A 133 16.05 -23.40 14.44
N ALA A 134 14.90 -23.28 15.09
CA ALA A 134 14.52 -24.15 16.21
C ALA A 134 14.29 -25.60 15.78
N ALA A 135 13.72 -25.82 14.58
CA ALA A 135 13.52 -27.15 14.02
C ALA A 135 14.85 -27.82 13.64
N VAL A 136 15.75 -27.09 12.97
CA VAL A 136 17.09 -27.56 12.56
C VAL A 136 17.94 -27.91 13.78
N ASN A 137 17.90 -27.09 14.83
CA ASN A 137 18.64 -27.36 16.06
C ASN A 137 18.07 -28.59 16.82
N SER A 138 16.76 -28.85 16.72
CA SER A 138 16.14 -30.05 17.31
C SER A 138 16.47 -31.35 16.56
N GLU A 139 16.69 -31.28 15.24
CA GLU A 139 17.11 -32.43 14.44
C GLU A 139 18.60 -32.74 14.61
N ALA A 140 19.46 -31.70 14.67
CA ALA A 140 20.89 -31.86 14.96
C ALA A 140 21.17 -32.50 16.33
N VAL A 141 20.35 -32.20 17.34
CA VAL A 141 20.45 -32.82 18.67
C VAL A 141 20.00 -34.29 18.67
N LYS A 142 19.05 -34.69 17.80
CA LYS A 142 18.65 -36.10 17.68
C LYS A 142 19.72 -36.96 16.99
N GLU A 143 20.48 -36.39 16.07
CA GLU A 143 21.56 -37.09 15.35
C GLU A 143 22.82 -37.30 16.20
N GLN A 144 23.09 -36.43 17.19
CA GLN A 144 24.20 -36.61 18.14
C GLN A 144 23.92 -37.59 19.28
N VAL A 145 22.64 -37.91 19.56
CA VAL A 145 22.26 -38.85 20.63
C VAL A 145 22.22 -40.31 20.14
N LEU A 146 22.30 -40.55 18.83
CA LEU A 146 22.26 -41.88 18.21
C LEU A 146 23.63 -42.46 17.78
N ASN A 147 24.74 -41.77 18.06
CA ASN A 147 26.10 -42.26 17.85
C ASN A 147 26.82 -42.55 19.16
#